data_AF-A0A9C9BZT1-F1
#
_entry.id   AF-A0A9C9BZT1-F1
#
_cell.length_a   1.000
_cell.length_b   1.000
_cell.length_c   1.000
_cell.angle_alpha   90.00
_cell.angle_beta   90.00
_cell.angle_gamma   90.00
#
_symmetry.space_group_name_H-M   'P 1'
#
loop_
_entity.id
_entity.type
_entity.pdbx_description
1 polymer ?
#
loop_
_entity_poly.entity_id
_entity_poly.type
_entity_poly.pdbx_seq_one_letter_code
_entity_poly.pdbx_strand_id
1 'polypeptide(L)'
;MMRFQYLMIIMLFSLPLGGCAVGQAIKNNVQGTHYLQTRNYSQGEITFRQAVTADPDDPKANYYLGRFLLAGTKAKQALPYLKKAVALEPEDADYLFWQGVCLGELGKLKQERQSYASVLKIKKDHLQALIYLGHNLLKSKAYEAALDTYRKVLEIWPYSPSALYNRALIARVLKRTPEEKVGWLTYLSSYPSGALAIKAADHLNRLGDFSYRNQYLGARTVTLTKIWFEPFGAQPAFGSRPSLDLVGATVLNMDRGKLQVIVYQKNNKKLARARAVSIKKYLLKRFPGLKKNGIGISWFATPEKLRVEGKNLRNPESVRFFLTGLKQQVRPGKKKIR
;
A
#
# COMPACT_ATOMS: atom_id res chain seq x y z
N MET A 1 -76.25 55.86 -16.62
CA MET A 1 -75.29 56.31 -15.59
C MET A 1 -74.74 55.08 -14.85
N MET A 2 -73.55 54.60 -15.25
CA MET A 2 -72.31 54.47 -14.44
C MET A 2 -72.36 53.41 -13.33
N ARG A 3 -71.77 52.22 -13.52
CA ARG A 3 -70.34 51.79 -13.41
C ARG A 3 -69.83 51.74 -11.95
N PHE A 4 -69.43 50.54 -11.48
CA PHE A 4 -68.04 50.16 -11.15
C PHE A 4 -68.03 48.82 -10.37
N GLN A 5 -67.65 47.73 -11.04
CA GLN A 5 -67.25 46.48 -10.38
C GLN A 5 -65.72 46.49 -10.21
N TYR A 6 -65.24 46.35 -8.97
CA TYR A 6 -63.83 46.19 -8.65
C TYR A 6 -63.40 44.74 -8.94
N LEU A 7 -62.55 44.56 -9.95
CA LEU A 7 -61.83 43.32 -10.19
C LEU A 7 -60.47 43.43 -9.48
N MET A 8 -60.31 42.73 -8.34
CA MET A 8 -59.03 42.63 -7.63
C MET A 8 -58.21 41.49 -8.25
N ILE A 9 -57.26 41.84 -9.12
CA ILE A 9 -56.31 40.90 -9.74
C ILE A 9 -55.27 40.51 -8.69
N ILE A 10 -55.40 39.32 -8.10
CA ILE A 10 -54.34 38.70 -7.31
C ILE A 10 -53.39 38.02 -8.31
N MET A 11 -52.26 38.65 -8.62
CA MET A 11 -51.14 37.97 -9.27
C MET A 11 -50.53 36.98 -8.27
N LEU A 12 -50.94 35.71 -8.39
CA LEU A 12 -50.22 34.57 -7.83
C LEU A 12 -48.87 34.45 -8.54
N PHE A 13 -47.84 35.06 -7.96
CA PHE A 13 -46.45 34.74 -8.27
C PHE A 13 -46.19 33.30 -7.79
N SER A 14 -46.32 32.35 -8.70
CA SER A 14 -45.94 30.95 -8.47
C SER A 14 -44.41 30.86 -8.40
N LEU A 15 -43.86 30.98 -7.19
CA LEU A 15 -42.50 30.53 -6.91
C LEU A 15 -42.43 29.01 -7.14
N PRO A 16 -41.60 28.51 -8.07
CA PRO A 16 -41.48 27.07 -8.28
C PRO A 16 -40.86 26.43 -7.06
N LEU A 17 -41.50 25.34 -6.63
CA LEU A 17 -41.17 24.49 -5.49
C LEU A 17 -39.72 23.98 -5.57
N GLY A 18 -38.80 24.60 -4.82
CA GLY A 18 -37.43 24.11 -4.61
C GLY A 18 -37.32 22.76 -3.86
N GLY A 19 -38.45 22.18 -3.42
CA GLY A 19 -38.47 20.96 -2.62
C GLY A 19 -38.15 19.66 -3.38
N CYS A 20 -38.49 19.58 -4.68
CA CYS A 20 -38.32 18.33 -5.44
C CYS A 20 -36.86 18.06 -5.80
N ALA A 21 -36.10 19.09 -6.17
CA ALA A 21 -34.68 18.98 -6.52
C ALA A 21 -33.82 18.60 -5.29
N VAL A 22 -34.07 19.22 -4.14
CA VAL A 22 -33.35 18.92 -2.89
C VAL A 22 -33.64 17.48 -2.43
N GLY A 23 -34.89 17.05 -2.48
CA GLY A 23 -35.27 15.66 -2.15
C GLY A 23 -34.59 14.63 -3.04
N GLN A 24 -34.54 14.90 -4.35
CA GLN A 24 -33.89 14.02 -5.32
C GLN A 24 -32.37 13.94 -5.11
N ALA A 25 -31.71 15.07 -4.82
CA ALA A 25 -30.29 15.12 -4.52
C ALA A 25 -29.93 14.37 -3.22
N ILE A 26 -30.79 14.40 -2.20
CA ILE A 26 -30.59 13.63 -0.96
C ILE A 26 -30.74 12.12 -1.26
N LYS A 27 -31.80 11.73 -1.98
CA LYS A 27 -32.05 10.34 -2.38
C LYS A 27 -30.86 9.75 -3.14
N ASN A 28 -30.38 10.46 -4.16
CA ASN A 28 -29.22 10.04 -4.95
C ASN A 28 -27.96 9.92 -4.09
N ASN A 29 -27.75 10.82 -3.12
CA ASN A 29 -26.61 10.67 -2.21
C ASN A 29 -26.69 9.40 -1.35
N VAL A 30 -27.86 9.13 -0.76
CA VAL A 30 -28.06 7.96 0.11
C VAL A 30 -27.94 6.66 -0.68
N GLN A 31 -28.54 6.57 -1.86
CA GLN A 31 -28.45 5.37 -2.71
C GLN A 31 -27.03 5.15 -3.22
N GLY A 32 -26.36 6.20 -3.69
CA GLY A 32 -25.00 6.12 -4.20
C GLY A 32 -24.01 5.65 -3.14
N THR A 33 -24.07 6.25 -1.95
CA THR A 33 -23.24 5.81 -0.81
C THR A 33 -23.54 4.37 -0.40
N HIS A 34 -24.81 3.97 -0.35
CA HIS A 34 -25.21 2.60 -0.03
C HIS A 34 -24.60 1.58 -1.00
N TYR A 35 -24.72 1.78 -2.31
CA TYR A 35 -24.15 0.86 -3.30
C TYR A 35 -22.62 0.79 -3.24
N LEU A 36 -21.94 1.90 -2.96
CA LEU A 36 -20.49 1.91 -2.78
C LEU A 36 -20.06 1.14 -1.53
N GLN A 37 -20.77 1.31 -0.41
CA GLN A 37 -20.48 0.62 0.85
C GLN A 37 -20.73 -0.89 0.75
N THR A 38 -21.83 -1.28 0.11
CA THR A 38 -22.18 -2.69 -0.15
C THR A 38 -21.41 -3.30 -1.31
N ARG A 39 -20.59 -2.51 -2.01
CA ARG A 39 -19.82 -2.90 -3.21
C ARG A 39 -20.68 -3.45 -4.35
N ASN A 40 -21.97 -3.11 -4.37
CA ASN A 40 -22.89 -3.52 -5.41
C ASN A 40 -22.83 -2.52 -6.59
N TYR A 41 -21.66 -2.47 -7.23
CA TYR A 41 -21.36 -1.48 -8.26
C TYR A 41 -22.19 -1.68 -9.53
N SER A 42 -22.52 -2.92 -9.89
CA SER A 42 -23.35 -3.22 -11.06
C SER A 42 -24.77 -2.67 -10.90
N GLN A 43 -25.39 -2.88 -9.73
CA GLN A 43 -26.71 -2.30 -9.47
C GLN A 43 -26.65 -0.78 -9.33
N GLY A 44 -25.57 -0.25 -8.75
CA GLY A 44 -25.29 1.18 -8.73
C GLY A 44 -25.24 1.77 -10.14
N GLU A 45 -24.52 1.15 -11.08
CA GLU A 45 -24.46 1.59 -12.48
C GLU A 45 -25.85 1.64 -13.12
N ILE A 46 -26.67 0.58 -12.96
CA ILE A 46 -28.02 0.51 -13.53
C ILE A 46 -28.90 1.64 -12.97
N THR A 47 -28.91 1.79 -11.64
CA THR A 47 -29.75 2.77 -10.94
C THR A 47 -29.37 4.20 -11.33
N PHE A 48 -28.07 4.50 -11.37
CA PHE A 48 -27.61 5.85 -11.69
C PHE A 48 -27.64 6.17 -13.19
N ARG A 49 -27.65 5.15 -14.05
CA ARG A 49 -27.99 5.35 -15.46
C ARG A 49 -29.43 5.83 -15.62
N GLN A 50 -30.37 5.22 -14.90
CA GLN A 50 -31.77 5.67 -14.88
C GLN A 50 -31.90 7.07 -14.27
N ALA A 51 -31.17 7.37 -13.19
CA ALA A 51 -31.18 8.69 -12.58
C ALA A 51 -30.69 9.79 -13.55
N VAL A 52 -29.59 9.55 -14.26
CA VAL A 52 -29.08 10.49 -15.29
C VAL A 52 -30.02 10.58 -16.50
N THR A 53 -30.74 9.53 -16.85
CA THR A 53 -31.78 9.60 -17.90
C THR A 53 -32.97 10.45 -17.45
N ALA A 54 -33.36 10.36 -16.18
CA ALA A 54 -34.47 11.14 -15.62
C ALA A 54 -34.10 12.62 -15.44
N ASP A 55 -32.87 12.90 -15.01
CA ASP A 55 -32.33 14.25 -14.88
C ASP A 55 -30.85 14.29 -15.33
N PRO A 56 -30.57 14.69 -16.58
CA PRO A 56 -29.20 14.78 -17.11
C PRO A 56 -28.34 15.84 -16.42
N ASP A 57 -28.96 16.80 -15.72
CA ASP A 57 -28.29 17.93 -15.05
C ASP A 57 -28.19 17.73 -13.53
N ASP A 58 -28.53 16.55 -12.99
CA ASP A 58 -28.25 16.21 -11.59
C ASP A 58 -26.74 15.91 -11.41
N PRO A 59 -25.99 16.76 -10.66
CA PRO A 59 -24.56 16.58 -10.46
C PRO A 59 -24.22 15.30 -9.71
N LYS A 60 -25.02 14.91 -8.71
CA LYS A 60 -24.81 13.69 -7.92
C LYS A 60 -25.08 12.46 -8.76
N ALA A 61 -26.13 12.47 -9.58
CA ALA A 61 -26.42 11.34 -10.46
C ALA A 61 -25.26 11.07 -11.43
N ASN A 62 -24.77 12.14 -12.07
CA ASN A 62 -23.60 12.10 -12.95
C ASN A 62 -22.34 11.63 -12.21
N TYR A 63 -22.08 12.15 -11.01
CA TYR A 63 -20.95 11.75 -10.17
C TYR A 63 -20.96 10.25 -9.85
N TYR A 64 -22.08 9.74 -9.31
CA TYR A 64 -22.19 8.33 -8.91
C TYR A 64 -22.15 7.40 -10.12
N LEU A 65 -22.81 7.73 -11.24
CA LEU A 65 -22.69 6.94 -12.47
C LEU A 65 -21.23 6.86 -12.92
N GLY A 66 -20.52 7.99 -12.93
CA GLY A 66 -19.08 8.03 -13.23
C GLY A 66 -18.25 7.13 -12.31
N ARG A 67 -18.53 7.13 -11.00
CA ARG A 67 -17.84 6.26 -10.04
C ARG A 67 -18.13 4.78 -10.23
N PHE A 68 -19.38 4.40 -10.51
CA PHE A 68 -19.73 3.00 -10.76
C PHE A 68 -19.11 2.49 -12.07
N LEU A 69 -19.07 3.32 -13.12
CA LEU A 69 -18.37 3.01 -14.36
C LEU A 69 -16.87 2.81 -14.12
N LEU A 70 -16.23 3.63 -13.28
CA LEU A 70 -14.82 3.43 -12.89
C LEU A 70 -14.61 2.13 -12.13
N ALA A 71 -15.49 1.79 -11.18
CA ALA A 71 -15.41 0.52 -10.45
C ALA A 71 -15.53 -0.69 -11.39
N GLY A 72 -16.29 -0.56 -12.48
CA GLY A 72 -16.38 -1.53 -13.58
C GLY A 72 -15.29 -1.41 -14.65
N THR A 73 -14.18 -0.70 -14.37
CA THR A 73 -13.03 -0.45 -15.28
C THR A 73 -13.37 0.26 -16.61
N LYS A 74 -14.54 0.90 -16.71
CA LYS A 74 -15.03 1.62 -17.89
C LYS A 74 -14.63 3.11 -17.88
N ALA A 75 -13.35 3.42 -17.66
CA ALA A 75 -12.88 4.81 -17.49
C ALA A 75 -13.24 5.74 -18.67
N LYS A 76 -13.23 5.25 -19.91
CA LYS A 76 -13.62 6.04 -21.10
C LYS A 76 -15.09 6.48 -21.04
N GLN A 77 -15.98 5.61 -20.53
CA GLN A 77 -17.41 5.92 -20.37
C GLN A 77 -17.67 6.77 -19.14
N ALA A 78 -16.85 6.67 -18.10
CA ALA A 78 -17.00 7.43 -16.86
C ALA A 78 -16.70 8.93 -17.02
N LEU A 79 -15.68 9.27 -17.82
CA LEU A 79 -15.14 10.63 -17.90
C LEU A 79 -16.20 11.70 -18.26
N PRO A 80 -17.11 11.49 -19.25
CA PRO A 80 -18.14 12.47 -19.57
C PRO A 80 -19.04 12.81 -18.37
N TYR A 81 -19.47 11.81 -17.61
CA TYR A 81 -20.35 12.02 -16.44
C TYR A 81 -19.62 12.74 -15.30
N LEU A 82 -18.37 12.36 -15.01
CA LEU A 82 -17.57 13.08 -14.00
C LEU A 82 -17.26 14.53 -14.41
N LYS A 83 -17.02 14.77 -15.71
CA LYS A 83 -16.89 16.14 -16.24
C LYS A 83 -18.18 16.93 -16.10
N LYS A 84 -19.34 16.32 -16.35
CA LYS A 84 -20.64 16.96 -16.20
C LYS A 84 -20.90 17.33 -14.74
N ALA A 85 -20.64 16.42 -13.79
CA ALA A 85 -20.73 16.71 -12.36
C ALA A 85 -19.86 17.90 -11.93
N VAL A 86 -18.60 17.94 -12.36
CA VAL A 86 -17.68 19.08 -12.10
C VAL A 86 -18.16 20.37 -12.78
N ALA A 87 -18.75 20.30 -13.98
CA ALA A 87 -19.27 21.49 -14.65
C ALA A 87 -20.50 22.08 -13.95
N LEU A 88 -21.33 21.23 -13.35
CA LEU A 88 -22.52 21.62 -12.59
C LEU A 88 -22.16 22.15 -11.20
N GLU A 89 -21.19 21.53 -10.51
CA GLU A 89 -20.70 21.93 -9.19
C GLU A 89 -19.15 21.98 -9.18
N PRO A 90 -18.53 23.09 -9.62
CA PRO A 90 -17.07 23.17 -9.84
C PRO A 90 -16.22 23.22 -8.57
N GLU A 91 -16.84 23.49 -7.41
CA GLU A 91 -16.15 23.56 -6.11
C GLU A 91 -16.35 22.29 -5.26
N ASP A 92 -16.98 21.24 -5.81
CA ASP A 92 -17.07 19.97 -5.12
C ASP A 92 -15.74 19.19 -5.23
N ALA A 93 -15.07 19.05 -4.09
CA ALA A 93 -13.77 18.39 -3.98
C ALA A 93 -13.83 16.90 -4.35
N ASP A 94 -14.92 16.19 -4.06
CA ASP A 94 -15.05 14.78 -4.41
C ASP A 94 -15.21 14.61 -5.92
N TYR A 95 -15.98 15.46 -6.58
CA TYR A 95 -16.17 15.38 -8.03
C TYR A 95 -14.86 15.63 -8.77
N LEU A 96 -14.13 16.67 -8.37
CA LEU A 96 -12.80 16.97 -8.89
C LEU A 96 -11.82 15.81 -8.63
N PHE A 97 -11.81 15.24 -7.43
CA PHE A 97 -10.95 14.10 -7.10
C PHE A 97 -11.22 12.90 -8.00
N TRP A 98 -12.49 12.50 -8.15
CA TRP A 98 -12.86 11.34 -8.95
C TRP A 98 -12.70 11.58 -10.46
N GLN A 99 -12.89 12.81 -10.94
CA GLN A 99 -12.48 13.20 -12.29
C GLN A 99 -10.96 12.99 -12.49
N GLY A 100 -10.15 13.41 -11.51
CA GLY A 100 -8.70 13.18 -11.50
C GLY A 100 -8.35 11.69 -11.58
N VAL A 101 -8.98 10.85 -10.75
CA VAL A 101 -8.81 9.39 -10.79
C VAL A 101 -9.13 8.82 -12.18
N CYS A 102 -10.25 9.23 -12.78
CA CYS A 102 -10.63 8.81 -14.13
C CYS A 102 -9.59 9.22 -15.19
N LEU A 103 -9.08 10.43 -15.10
CA LEU A 103 -8.05 10.94 -16.00
C LEU A 103 -6.73 10.18 -15.86
N GLY A 104 -6.37 9.77 -14.64
CA GLY A 104 -5.21 8.93 -14.35
C GLY A 104 -5.30 7.55 -14.99
N GLU A 105 -6.46 6.88 -14.87
CA GLU A 105 -6.75 5.61 -15.54
C GLU A 105 -6.66 5.72 -17.06
N LEU A 106 -7.04 6.87 -17.62
CA LEU A 106 -6.92 7.16 -19.05
C LEU A 106 -5.52 7.64 -19.48
N GLY A 107 -4.56 7.70 -18.55
CA GLY A 107 -3.18 8.16 -18.83
C GLY A 107 -3.05 9.67 -19.10
N LYS A 108 -4.09 10.47 -18.83
CA LYS A 108 -4.11 11.92 -19.06
C LYS A 108 -3.44 12.67 -17.90
N LEU A 109 -2.15 12.41 -17.69
CA LEU A 109 -1.40 12.83 -16.48
C LEU A 109 -1.45 14.33 -16.19
N LYS A 110 -1.44 15.20 -17.21
CA LYS A 110 -1.51 16.66 -17.02
C LYS A 110 -2.89 17.08 -16.46
N GLN A 111 -3.97 16.52 -16.99
CA GLN A 111 -5.34 16.83 -16.57
C GLN A 111 -5.61 16.22 -15.18
N GLU A 112 -5.16 14.98 -14.94
CA GLU A 112 -5.19 14.34 -13.61
C GLU A 112 -4.55 15.25 -12.55
N ARG A 113 -3.34 15.76 -12.82
CA ARG A 113 -2.63 16.68 -11.92
C ARG A 113 -3.43 17.93 -11.62
N GLN A 114 -4.04 18.54 -12.65
CA GLN A 114 -4.85 19.74 -12.50
C GLN A 114 -6.07 19.47 -11.61
N SER A 115 -6.77 18.35 -11.79
CA SER A 115 -7.89 17.97 -10.95
C SER A 115 -7.48 17.86 -9.47
N TYR A 116 -6.38 17.17 -9.15
CA TYR A 116 -5.90 17.09 -7.77
C TYR A 116 -5.43 18.44 -7.22
N ALA A 117 -4.78 19.28 -8.04
CA ALA A 117 -4.42 20.63 -7.63
C ALA A 117 -5.66 21.48 -7.28
N SER A 118 -6.75 21.35 -8.04
CA SER A 118 -8.02 22.02 -7.73
C SER A 118 -8.62 21.53 -6.42
N VAL A 119 -8.61 20.22 -6.15
CA VAL A 119 -9.03 19.66 -4.84
C VAL A 119 -8.24 20.31 -3.70
N LEU A 120 -6.92 20.42 -3.85
CA LEU A 120 -6.04 20.97 -2.83
C LEU A 120 -6.14 22.50 -2.66
N LYS A 121 -6.73 23.22 -3.62
CA LYS A 121 -7.11 24.63 -3.44
C LYS A 121 -8.32 24.77 -2.52
N ILE A 122 -9.27 23.85 -2.62
CA ILE A 122 -10.50 23.84 -1.81
C ILE A 122 -10.21 23.25 -0.41
N LYS A 123 -9.50 22.12 -0.35
CA LYS A 123 -9.14 21.39 0.87
C LYS A 123 -7.65 21.08 0.88
N LYS A 124 -6.85 21.95 1.49
CA LYS A 124 -5.37 21.88 1.48
C LYS A 124 -4.80 20.58 2.06
N ASP A 125 -5.51 19.96 2.98
CA ASP A 125 -5.17 18.75 3.73
C ASP A 125 -5.90 17.50 3.22
N HIS A 126 -6.50 17.55 2.03
CA HIS A 126 -7.16 16.38 1.45
C HIS A 126 -6.17 15.24 1.17
N LEU A 127 -6.11 14.27 2.09
CA LEU A 127 -5.11 13.22 2.12
C LEU A 127 -5.03 12.39 0.83
N GLN A 128 -6.18 11.94 0.30
CA GLN A 128 -6.21 11.15 -0.93
C GLN A 128 -5.69 11.96 -2.14
N ALA A 129 -6.08 13.23 -2.29
CA ALA A 129 -5.59 14.08 -3.36
C ALA A 129 -4.07 14.29 -3.26
N LEU A 130 -3.52 14.48 -2.06
CA LEU A 130 -2.06 14.54 -1.86
C LEU A 130 -1.37 13.24 -2.27
N ILE A 131 -1.87 12.07 -1.84
CA ILE A 131 -1.30 10.77 -2.19
C ILE A 131 -1.28 10.56 -3.71
N TYR A 132 -2.41 10.81 -4.38
CA TYR A 132 -2.54 10.62 -5.82
C TYR A 132 -1.74 11.65 -6.62
N LEU A 133 -1.67 12.90 -6.17
CA LEU A 133 -0.76 13.90 -6.75
C LEU A 133 0.70 13.44 -6.64
N GLY A 134 1.11 12.90 -5.48
CA GLY A 134 2.44 12.31 -5.30
C GLY A 134 2.72 11.19 -6.31
N HIS A 135 1.75 10.28 -6.53
CA HIS A 135 1.88 9.21 -7.53
C HIS A 135 1.98 9.76 -8.96
N ASN A 136 1.17 10.75 -9.32
CA ASN A 136 1.23 11.41 -10.62
C ASN A 136 2.58 12.09 -10.87
N LEU A 137 3.09 12.83 -9.87
CA LEU A 137 4.40 13.49 -9.93
C LEU A 137 5.53 12.49 -10.07
N LEU A 138 5.49 11.39 -9.30
CA LEU A 138 6.43 10.27 -9.42
C LEU A 138 6.41 9.66 -10.83
N LYS A 139 5.23 9.35 -11.38
CA LYS A 139 5.05 8.81 -12.74
C LYS A 139 5.57 9.77 -13.80
N SER A 140 5.44 11.07 -13.55
CA SER A 140 5.94 12.14 -14.42
C SER A 140 7.42 12.50 -14.17
N LYS A 141 8.11 11.77 -13.28
CA LYS A 141 9.51 12.01 -12.89
C LYS A 141 9.79 13.37 -12.25
N ALA A 142 8.75 14.06 -11.75
CA ALA A 142 8.88 15.30 -10.99
C ALA A 142 9.25 14.99 -9.54
N TYR A 143 10.47 14.48 -9.34
CA TYR A 143 10.90 13.82 -8.10
C TYR A 143 10.89 14.73 -6.86
N GLU A 144 11.42 15.96 -6.94
CA GLU A 144 11.41 16.87 -5.79
C GLU A 144 9.99 17.25 -5.37
N ALA A 145 9.14 17.62 -6.34
CA ALA A 145 7.73 17.92 -6.08
C ALA A 145 6.96 16.71 -5.50
N ALA A 146 7.31 15.49 -5.91
CA ALA A 146 6.75 14.27 -5.33
C ALA A 146 7.21 14.09 -3.87
N LEU A 147 8.49 14.32 -3.56
CA LEU A 147 9.01 14.28 -2.19
C LEU A 147 8.30 15.30 -1.29
N ASP A 148 8.10 16.53 -1.77
CA ASP A 148 7.37 17.58 -1.04
C ASP A 148 5.91 17.20 -0.80
N THR A 149 5.24 16.66 -1.82
CA THR A 149 3.87 16.18 -1.69
C THR A 149 3.77 15.03 -0.69
N TYR A 150 4.68 14.06 -0.74
CA TYR A 150 4.71 12.95 0.22
C TYR A 150 5.10 13.39 1.63
N ARG A 151 5.89 14.46 1.81
CA ARG A 151 6.13 15.06 3.12
C ARG A 151 4.82 15.55 3.74
N LYS A 152 3.99 16.28 3.00
CA LYS A 152 2.65 16.71 3.46
C LYS A 152 1.74 15.53 3.80
N VAL A 153 1.79 14.45 3.02
CA VAL A 153 1.07 13.20 3.35
C VAL A 153 1.51 12.67 4.72
N LEU A 154 2.81 12.68 5.01
CA LEU A 154 3.37 12.16 6.26
C LEU A 154 3.17 13.10 7.45
N GLU A 155 2.94 14.40 7.23
CA GLU A 155 2.50 15.33 8.28
C GLU A 155 1.08 14.99 8.77
N ILE A 156 0.19 14.57 7.85
CA ILE A 156 -1.20 14.19 8.16
C ILE A 156 -1.28 12.72 8.61
N TRP A 157 -0.57 11.83 7.94
CA TRP A 157 -0.53 10.40 8.21
C TRP A 157 0.91 9.88 8.24
N PRO A 158 1.58 9.95 9.41
CA PRO A 158 3.01 9.63 9.57
C PRO A 158 3.43 8.23 9.11
N TYR A 159 2.48 7.29 9.10
CA TYR A 159 2.72 5.91 8.72
C TYR A 159 2.20 5.57 7.32
N SER A 160 1.89 6.55 6.45
CA SER A 160 1.39 6.25 5.10
C SER A 160 2.32 5.29 4.32
N PRO A 161 1.87 4.04 4.00
CA PRO A 161 2.74 3.05 3.37
C PRO A 161 3.25 3.50 2.00
N SER A 162 2.39 4.11 1.20
CA SER A 162 2.74 4.59 -0.14
C SER A 162 3.73 5.75 -0.08
N ALA A 163 3.54 6.71 0.83
CA ALA A 163 4.45 7.85 0.96
C ALA A 163 5.83 7.42 1.46
N LEU A 164 5.89 6.56 2.50
CA LEU A 164 7.16 6.02 3.01
C LEU A 164 7.93 5.25 1.92
N TYR A 165 7.25 4.32 1.23
CA TYR A 165 7.87 3.48 0.20
C TYR A 165 8.33 4.32 -1.00
N ASN A 166 7.49 5.24 -1.49
CA ASN A 166 7.79 6.01 -2.69
C ASN A 166 8.86 7.08 -2.44
N ARG A 167 8.95 7.69 -1.24
CA ARG A 167 10.06 8.59 -0.91
C ARG A 167 11.41 7.87 -0.93
N ALA A 168 11.48 6.65 -0.41
CA ALA A 168 12.69 5.84 -0.45
C ALA A 168 13.07 5.44 -1.90
N LEU A 169 12.08 5.08 -2.74
CA LEU A 169 12.31 4.88 -4.18
C LEU A 169 12.83 6.14 -4.87
N ILE A 170 12.26 7.32 -4.57
CA ILE A 170 12.72 8.57 -5.17
C ILE A 170 14.15 8.88 -4.74
N ALA A 171 14.46 8.74 -3.45
CA ALA A 171 15.82 8.94 -2.93
C ALA A 171 16.84 8.05 -3.66
N ARG A 172 16.48 6.78 -3.90
CA ARG A 172 17.28 5.87 -4.74
C ARG A 172 17.53 6.41 -6.15
N VAL A 173 16.47 6.86 -6.83
CA VAL A 173 16.58 7.39 -8.21
C VAL A 173 17.46 8.63 -8.25
N LEU A 174 17.33 9.50 -7.24
CA LEU A 174 18.16 10.70 -7.07
C LEU A 174 19.57 10.41 -6.54
N LYS A 175 19.91 9.13 -6.27
CA LYS A 175 21.19 8.70 -5.68
C LYS A 175 21.49 9.33 -4.31
N ARG A 176 20.45 9.67 -3.56
CA ARG A 176 20.48 10.17 -2.18
C ARG A 176 20.56 8.99 -1.21
N THR A 177 21.73 8.38 -1.10
CA THR A 177 21.93 7.10 -0.40
C THR A 177 21.61 7.13 1.10
N PRO A 178 22.00 8.16 1.88
CA PRO A 178 21.60 8.25 3.29
C PRO A 178 20.08 8.28 3.46
N GLU A 179 19.39 9.06 2.65
CA GLU A 179 17.93 9.23 2.66
C GLU A 179 17.22 7.96 2.19
N GLU A 180 17.73 7.28 1.17
CA GLU A 180 17.23 5.97 0.72
C GLU A 180 17.29 4.96 1.88
N LYS A 181 18.45 4.89 2.56
CA LYS A 181 18.66 3.96 3.67
C LYS A 181 17.68 4.23 4.82
N VAL A 182 17.58 5.48 5.27
CA VAL A 182 16.63 5.87 6.32
C VAL A 182 15.20 5.57 5.89
N GLY A 183 14.83 5.90 4.65
CA GLY A 183 13.50 5.63 4.10
C GLY A 183 13.12 4.14 4.14
N TRP A 184 14.03 3.25 3.75
CA TRP A 184 13.77 1.81 3.83
C TRP A 184 13.65 1.29 5.26
N LEU A 185 14.51 1.77 6.17
CA LEU A 185 14.42 1.41 7.60
C LEU A 185 13.10 1.88 8.21
N THR A 186 12.67 3.12 7.92
CA THR A 186 11.39 3.64 8.38
C THR A 186 10.23 2.82 7.82
N TYR A 187 10.21 2.55 6.51
CA TYR A 187 9.17 1.72 5.90
C TYR A 187 9.09 0.31 6.53
N LEU A 188 10.23 -0.37 6.67
CA LEU A 188 10.29 -1.73 7.21
C LEU A 188 9.97 -1.81 8.70
N SER A 189 10.19 -0.73 9.46
CA SER A 189 9.79 -0.65 10.87
C SER A 189 8.28 -0.66 11.04
N SER A 190 7.53 -0.02 10.13
CA SER A 190 6.07 0.01 10.13
C SER A 190 5.44 -1.17 9.37
N TYR A 191 6.08 -1.61 8.29
CA TYR A 191 5.57 -2.62 7.35
C TYR A 191 6.61 -3.71 7.07
N PRO A 192 6.91 -4.59 8.05
CA PRO A 192 7.94 -5.63 7.90
C PRO A 192 7.47 -6.87 7.12
N SER A 193 6.27 -6.86 6.51
CA SER A 193 5.70 -8.03 5.83
C SER A 193 5.02 -7.69 4.50
N GLY A 194 4.86 -8.71 3.65
CA GLY A 194 4.25 -8.57 2.33
C GLY A 194 5.25 -8.28 1.21
N ALA A 195 4.75 -8.21 -0.03
CA ALA A 195 5.59 -8.13 -1.23
C ALA A 195 6.45 -6.86 -1.29
N LEU A 196 5.94 -5.73 -0.77
CA LEU A 196 6.69 -4.48 -0.70
C LEU A 196 7.79 -4.52 0.37
N ALA A 197 7.56 -5.15 1.52
CA ALA A 197 8.59 -5.35 2.54
C ALA A 197 9.76 -6.20 2.01
N ILE A 198 9.46 -7.25 1.24
CA ILE A 198 10.49 -8.07 0.58
C ILE A 198 11.36 -7.19 -0.32
N LYS A 199 10.74 -6.38 -1.19
CA LYS A 199 11.45 -5.45 -2.08
C LYS A 199 12.24 -4.39 -1.31
N ALA A 200 11.67 -3.81 -0.26
CA ALA A 200 12.34 -2.82 0.58
C ALA A 200 13.58 -3.41 1.28
N ALA A 201 13.49 -4.64 1.79
CA ALA A 201 14.63 -5.33 2.38
C ALA A 201 15.72 -5.62 1.33
N ASP A 202 15.34 -5.99 0.10
CA ASP A 202 16.31 -6.15 -0.99
C ASP A 202 17.00 -4.82 -1.32
N HIS A 203 16.27 -3.71 -1.35
CA HIS A 203 16.87 -2.38 -1.52
C HIS A 203 17.86 -2.04 -0.40
N LEU A 204 17.48 -2.25 0.86
CA LEU A 204 18.34 -2.01 2.01
C LEU A 204 19.61 -2.89 1.97
N ASN A 205 19.48 -4.17 1.61
CA ASN A 205 20.61 -5.10 1.51
C ASN A 205 21.59 -4.74 0.38
N ARG A 206 21.13 -4.11 -0.71
CA ARG A 206 22.02 -3.57 -1.77
C ARG A 206 22.91 -2.44 -1.26
N LEU A 207 22.44 -1.70 -0.26
CA LEU A 207 23.20 -0.65 0.41
C LEU A 207 24.18 -1.21 1.46
N GLY A 208 24.26 -2.55 1.58
CA GLY A 208 25.10 -3.22 2.59
C GLY A 208 24.52 -3.20 4.00
N ASP A 209 23.27 -2.76 4.16
CA ASP A 209 22.58 -2.79 5.44
C ASP A 209 21.73 -4.05 5.56
N PHE A 210 21.99 -4.83 6.61
CA PHE A 210 21.37 -6.12 6.86
C PHE A 210 20.48 -6.12 8.10
N SER A 211 19.97 -4.95 8.49
CA SER A 211 19.05 -4.79 9.63
C SER A 211 17.72 -5.49 9.38
N TYR A 212 17.32 -5.63 8.12
CA TYR A 212 16.21 -6.47 7.66
C TYR A 212 16.70 -7.40 6.56
N ARG A 213 16.23 -8.65 6.55
CA ARG A 213 16.61 -9.64 5.55
C ARG A 213 15.47 -10.58 5.20
N ASN A 214 15.38 -10.90 3.92
CA ASN A 214 14.49 -11.95 3.42
C ASN A 214 15.06 -13.34 3.74
N GLN A 215 14.23 -14.20 4.32
CA GLN A 215 14.54 -15.60 4.61
C GLN A 215 13.54 -16.50 3.88
N TYR A 216 14.03 -17.57 3.28
CA TYR A 216 13.24 -18.49 2.47
C TYR A 216 12.89 -19.74 3.28
N LEU A 217 11.66 -19.80 3.76
CA LEU A 217 11.11 -20.90 4.53
C LEU A 217 10.17 -21.72 3.62
N GLY A 218 10.78 -22.51 2.73
CA GLY A 218 10.06 -23.30 1.74
C GLY A 218 9.47 -22.40 0.65
N ALA A 219 8.14 -22.47 0.45
CA ALA A 219 7.44 -21.59 -0.50
C ALA A 219 7.20 -20.18 0.07
N ARG A 220 7.42 -19.95 1.37
CA ARG A 220 7.19 -18.66 2.02
C ARG A 220 8.49 -17.88 2.12
N THR A 221 8.43 -16.59 1.78
CA THR A 221 9.50 -15.63 2.06
C THR A 221 9.05 -14.76 3.20
N VAL A 222 9.85 -14.67 4.27
CA VAL A 222 9.60 -13.82 5.42
C VAL A 222 10.72 -12.79 5.54
N THR A 223 10.35 -11.52 5.73
CA THR A 223 11.31 -10.45 6.01
C THR A 223 11.48 -10.37 7.51
N LEU A 224 12.70 -10.62 7.99
CA LEU A 224 13.03 -10.61 9.41
C LEU A 224 13.92 -9.43 9.75
N THR A 225 13.71 -8.84 10.92
CA THR A 225 14.74 -8.00 11.55
C THR A 225 15.96 -8.85 11.91
N LYS A 226 17.12 -8.21 11.96
CA LYS A 226 18.36 -8.86 12.42
C LYS A 226 18.15 -9.45 13.82
N ILE A 227 18.62 -10.69 14.00
CA ILE A 227 18.63 -11.34 15.30
C ILE A 227 19.79 -10.75 16.11
N TRP A 228 19.43 -9.92 17.09
CA TRP A 228 20.30 -9.38 18.11
C TRP A 228 20.42 -10.34 19.30
N PHE A 229 21.53 -10.24 20.00
CA PHE A 229 21.82 -10.99 21.21
C PHE A 229 22.18 -10.00 22.32
N GLU A 230 21.96 -10.41 23.56
CA GLU A 230 22.38 -9.64 24.72
C GLU A 230 23.91 -9.35 24.67
N PRO A 231 24.36 -8.18 25.14
CA PRO A 231 25.78 -7.81 25.13
C PRO A 231 26.66 -8.91 25.74
N PHE A 232 27.77 -9.22 25.06
CA PHE A 232 28.73 -10.26 25.45
C PHE A 232 28.13 -11.67 25.62
N GLY A 233 26.89 -11.88 25.19
CA GLY A 233 26.11 -13.07 25.46
C GLY A 233 25.60 -13.80 24.23
N ALA A 234 25.00 -14.95 24.52
CA ALA A 234 24.36 -15.82 23.53
C ALA A 234 22.83 -15.76 23.56
N GLN A 235 22.22 -15.14 24.56
CA GLN A 235 20.76 -15.08 24.65
C GLN A 235 20.21 -14.12 23.59
N PRO A 236 19.19 -14.51 22.80
CA PRO A 236 18.54 -13.59 21.89
C PRO A 236 17.94 -12.41 22.67
N ALA A 237 18.24 -11.20 22.21
CA ALA A 237 17.72 -9.99 22.83
C ALA A 237 16.20 -9.89 22.67
N PHE A 238 15.54 -9.09 23.51
CA PHE A 238 14.08 -8.90 23.44
C PHE A 238 13.60 -8.50 22.03
N GLY A 239 14.30 -7.59 21.35
CA GLY A 239 13.97 -7.14 19.99
C GLY A 239 14.07 -8.22 18.91
N SER A 240 14.70 -9.36 19.19
CA SER A 240 14.78 -10.51 18.27
C SER A 240 13.56 -11.40 18.32
N ARG A 241 12.76 -11.32 19.39
CA ARG A 241 11.63 -12.22 19.64
C ARG A 241 10.58 -12.18 18.52
N PRO A 242 10.15 -11.02 17.99
CA PRO A 242 9.17 -11.00 16.89
C PRO A 242 9.62 -11.79 15.66
N SER A 243 10.90 -11.66 15.26
CA SER A 243 11.47 -12.42 14.13
C SER A 243 11.58 -13.92 14.42
N LEU A 244 11.99 -14.29 15.64
CA LEU A 244 12.05 -15.69 16.05
C LEU A 244 10.65 -16.32 16.17
N ASP A 245 9.68 -15.57 16.66
CA ASP A 245 8.29 -16.01 16.77
C ASP A 245 7.67 -16.22 15.39
N LEU A 246 7.93 -15.31 14.44
CA LEU A 246 7.51 -15.48 13.05
C LEU A 246 8.12 -16.73 12.41
N VAL A 247 9.41 -17.00 12.63
CA VAL A 247 10.06 -18.24 12.16
C VAL A 247 9.40 -19.46 12.78
N GLY A 248 9.23 -19.48 14.11
CA GLY A 248 8.63 -20.61 14.83
C GLY A 248 7.20 -20.90 14.37
N ALA A 249 6.35 -19.88 14.30
CA ALA A 249 4.97 -20.00 13.82
C ALA A 249 4.91 -20.40 12.34
N THR A 250 5.83 -19.91 11.51
CA THR A 250 5.89 -20.33 10.10
C THR A 250 6.20 -21.81 9.99
N VAL A 251 7.21 -22.29 10.72
CA VAL A 251 7.66 -23.69 10.66
C VAL A 251 6.68 -24.65 11.32
N LEU A 252 6.00 -24.23 12.40
CA LEU A 252 5.01 -25.05 13.09
C LEU A 252 3.84 -25.46 12.16
N ASN A 253 3.47 -24.56 11.25
CA ASN A 253 2.38 -24.78 10.28
C ASN A 253 2.83 -25.50 9.00
N MET A 254 3.98 -26.19 9.02
CA MET A 254 4.51 -26.91 7.84
C MET A 254 4.44 -28.41 8.03
N ASP A 255 3.91 -29.10 7.02
CA ASP A 255 3.73 -30.54 7.05
C ASP A 255 5.06 -31.32 7.00
N ARG A 256 6.10 -30.74 6.40
CA ARG A 256 7.39 -31.39 6.13
C ARG A 256 8.54 -30.39 6.11
N GLY A 257 9.74 -30.90 6.37
CA GLY A 257 11.00 -30.16 6.32
C GLY A 257 11.66 -30.02 7.68
N LYS A 258 12.97 -29.73 7.68
CA LYS A 258 13.76 -29.44 8.88
C LYS A 258 14.24 -27.99 8.81
N LEU A 259 13.97 -27.22 9.85
CA LEU A 259 14.53 -25.87 10.01
C LEU A 259 16.03 -25.96 10.24
N GLN A 260 16.80 -25.25 9.44
CA GLN A 260 18.22 -25.04 9.65
C GLN A 260 18.43 -23.61 10.15
N VAL A 261 19.07 -23.49 11.31
CA VAL A 261 19.51 -22.22 11.87
C VAL A 261 21.03 -22.14 11.74
N ILE A 262 21.52 -21.19 10.96
CA ILE A 262 22.97 -20.97 10.81
C ILE A 262 23.35 -19.65 11.45
N VAL A 263 24.35 -19.68 12.35
CA VAL A 263 24.89 -18.49 12.99
C VAL A 263 26.32 -18.21 12.53
N TYR A 264 26.56 -16.99 12.05
CA TYR A 264 27.90 -16.49 11.72
C TYR A 264 28.35 -15.51 12.78
N GLN A 265 29.55 -15.71 13.31
CA GLN A 265 30.20 -14.80 14.24
C GLN A 265 31.68 -14.70 13.89
N LYS A 266 32.08 -13.60 13.26
CA LYS A 266 33.49 -13.37 12.90
C LYS A 266 34.38 -13.53 14.14
N ASN A 267 35.44 -14.32 13.99
CA ASN A 267 36.49 -14.56 14.97
C ASN A 267 36.04 -15.19 16.31
N ASN A 268 34.80 -15.69 16.43
CA ASN A 268 34.35 -16.29 17.68
C ASN A 268 33.42 -17.50 17.46
N LYS A 269 34.03 -18.66 17.17
CA LYS A 269 33.32 -19.94 16.95
C LYS A 269 32.51 -20.39 18.17
N LYS A 270 33.04 -20.17 19.38
CA LYS A 270 32.41 -20.57 20.64
C LYS A 270 31.10 -19.80 20.87
N LEU A 271 31.14 -18.48 20.64
CA LEU A 271 29.95 -17.63 20.71
C LEU A 271 28.94 -17.95 19.61
N ALA A 272 29.40 -18.20 18.37
CA ALA A 272 28.55 -18.64 17.27
C ALA A 272 27.73 -19.88 17.64
N ARG A 273 28.40 -20.89 18.23
CA ARG A 273 27.76 -22.12 18.71
C ARG A 273 26.74 -21.84 19.81
N ALA A 274 27.12 -21.06 20.82
CA ALA A 274 26.25 -20.74 21.94
C ALA A 274 24.97 -20.02 21.48
N ARG A 275 25.11 -19.07 20.53
CA ARG A 275 24.00 -18.35 19.90
C ARG A 275 23.09 -19.27 19.07
N ALA A 276 23.65 -20.23 18.33
CA ALA A 276 22.86 -21.20 17.58
C ALA A 276 22.03 -22.11 18.53
N VAL A 277 22.65 -22.55 19.62
CA VAL A 277 21.99 -23.36 20.67
C VAL A 277 20.88 -22.57 21.36
N SER A 278 21.11 -21.30 21.70
CA SER A 278 20.12 -20.47 22.39
C SER A 278 18.89 -20.20 21.51
N ILE A 279 19.07 -19.95 20.20
CA ILE A 279 17.95 -19.81 19.26
C ILE A 279 17.12 -21.10 19.21
N LYS A 280 17.78 -22.26 19.07
CA LYS A 280 17.06 -23.55 19.07
C LYS A 280 16.29 -23.77 20.37
N LYS A 281 16.91 -23.45 21.52
CA LYS A 281 16.25 -23.54 22.84
C LYS A 281 15.04 -22.61 22.92
N TYR A 282 15.16 -21.37 22.44
CA TYR A 282 14.07 -20.42 22.38
C TYR A 282 12.90 -20.96 21.56
N LEU A 283 13.14 -21.42 20.33
CA LEU A 283 12.10 -21.93 19.43
C LEU A 283 11.36 -23.14 20.04
N LEU A 284 12.09 -24.11 20.60
CA LEU A 284 11.48 -25.29 21.22
C LEU A 284 10.67 -24.95 22.48
N LYS A 285 11.14 -23.97 23.27
CA LYS A 285 10.40 -23.50 24.46
C LYS A 285 9.14 -22.74 24.08
N ARG A 286 9.23 -21.86 23.08
CA ARG A 286 8.13 -20.98 22.66
C ARG A 286 7.06 -21.70 21.85
N PHE A 287 7.45 -22.72 21.08
CA PHE A 287 6.56 -23.50 20.20
C PHE A 287 6.67 -25.00 20.52
N PRO A 288 5.94 -25.51 21.53
CA PRO A 288 6.04 -26.89 22.00
C PRO A 288 5.77 -27.96 20.93
N GLY A 289 5.02 -27.63 19.88
CA GLY A 289 4.78 -28.54 18.74
C GLY A 289 6.00 -28.78 17.84
N LEU A 290 7.08 -28.00 17.99
CA LEU A 290 8.31 -28.19 17.21
C LEU A 290 9.12 -29.36 17.78
N LYS A 291 9.46 -30.32 16.92
CA LYS A 291 10.31 -31.47 17.29
C LYS A 291 11.76 -31.03 17.42
N LYS A 292 12.46 -31.48 18.48
CA LYS A 292 13.91 -31.23 18.70
C LYS A 292 14.78 -31.62 17.51
N ASN A 293 14.45 -32.73 16.84
CA ASN A 293 15.16 -33.24 15.66
C ASN A 293 14.71 -32.56 14.34
N GLY A 294 13.66 -31.73 14.40
CA GLY A 294 13.19 -30.88 13.31
C GLY A 294 13.94 -29.56 13.16
N ILE A 295 14.81 -29.21 14.13
CA ILE A 295 15.64 -27.99 14.09
C ILE A 295 17.12 -28.38 14.08
N GLY A 296 17.78 -28.26 12.94
CA GLY A 296 19.23 -28.32 12.81
C GLY A 296 19.88 -26.98 13.13
N ILE A 297 21.11 -27.04 13.66
CA ILE A 297 21.92 -25.85 13.97
C ILE A 297 23.31 -26.01 13.39
N SER A 298 23.84 -24.95 12.78
CA SER A 298 25.22 -24.85 12.31
C SER A 298 25.80 -23.49 12.68
N TRP A 299 27.11 -23.40 12.79
CA TRP A 299 27.76 -22.14 13.18
C TRP A 299 29.16 -21.99 12.58
N PHE A 300 29.55 -20.76 12.30
CA PHE A 300 30.81 -20.43 11.64
C PHE A 300 31.52 -19.26 12.32
N ALA A 301 32.85 -19.33 12.38
CA ALA A 301 33.72 -18.27 12.92
C ALA A 301 34.09 -17.20 11.86
N THR A 302 33.50 -17.30 10.67
CA THR A 302 33.76 -16.44 9.53
C THR A 302 32.55 -15.54 9.28
N PRO A 303 32.73 -14.38 8.62
CA PRO A 303 31.60 -13.60 8.16
C PRO A 303 30.79 -14.39 7.13
N GLU A 304 29.48 -14.21 7.12
CA GLU A 304 28.63 -14.69 6.03
C GLU A 304 29.03 -13.97 4.74
N LYS A 305 29.25 -14.73 3.67
CA LYS A 305 29.47 -14.20 2.33
C LYS A 305 28.13 -14.07 1.61
N LEU A 306 27.82 -12.87 1.13
CA LEU A 306 26.57 -12.54 0.46
C LEU A 306 26.87 -12.03 -0.94
N ARG A 307 26.06 -12.46 -1.92
CA ARG A 307 26.09 -11.91 -3.28
C ARG A 307 24.81 -11.14 -3.52
N VAL A 308 24.92 -9.81 -3.61
CA VAL A 308 23.78 -8.90 -3.83
C VAL A 308 24.07 -8.08 -5.08
N GLU A 309 23.26 -8.23 -6.12
CA GLU A 309 23.44 -7.56 -7.44
C GLU A 309 24.88 -7.62 -7.98
N GLY A 310 25.49 -8.80 -7.91
CA GLY A 310 26.85 -9.03 -8.40
C GLY A 310 27.97 -8.55 -7.47
N LYS A 311 27.65 -7.81 -6.39
CA LYS A 311 28.62 -7.40 -5.36
C LYS A 311 28.76 -8.47 -4.30
N ASN A 312 30.00 -8.73 -3.88
CA ASN A 312 30.31 -9.61 -2.76
C ASN A 312 30.37 -8.79 -1.47
N LEU A 313 29.38 -9.00 -0.61
CA LEU A 313 29.28 -8.35 0.70
C LEU A 313 29.60 -9.37 1.80
N ARG A 314 30.02 -8.86 2.97
CA ARG A 314 30.33 -9.67 4.15
C ARG A 314 29.49 -9.18 5.32
N ASN A 315 28.83 -10.10 5.99
CA ASN A 315 28.13 -9.80 7.24
C ASN A 315 28.87 -10.50 8.40
N PRO A 316 29.55 -9.75 9.29
CA PRO A 316 30.36 -10.34 10.37
C PRO A 316 29.51 -11.06 11.42
N GLU A 317 28.25 -10.67 11.59
CA GLU A 317 27.34 -11.25 12.57
C GLU A 317 25.94 -11.41 11.98
N SER A 318 25.52 -12.65 11.75
CA SER A 318 24.22 -12.93 11.16
C SER A 318 23.64 -14.26 11.59
N VAL A 319 22.32 -14.35 11.44
CA VAL A 319 21.56 -15.58 11.61
C VAL A 319 20.77 -15.82 10.32
N ARG A 320 20.84 -17.04 9.79
CA ARG A 320 20.07 -17.47 8.63
C ARG A 320 19.11 -18.58 9.02
N PHE A 321 17.95 -18.56 8.37
CA PHE A 321 16.93 -19.59 8.48
C PHE A 321 16.59 -20.10 7.08
N PHE A 322 16.56 -21.42 6.91
CA PHE A 322 16.03 -22.07 5.71
C PHE A 322 15.57 -23.48 6.04
N LEU A 323 14.86 -24.11 5.10
CA LEU A 323 14.37 -25.47 5.26
C LEU A 323 15.15 -26.45 4.40
N THR A 324 15.37 -27.65 4.94
CA THR A 324 15.88 -28.82 4.20
C THR A 324 14.87 -29.96 4.22
N GLY A 325 15.01 -30.94 3.34
CA GLY A 325 14.13 -32.12 3.30
C GLY A 325 12.74 -31.84 2.71
N LEU A 326 12.57 -30.75 1.97
CA LEU A 326 11.41 -30.52 1.12
C LEU A 326 11.61 -31.31 -0.18
N LYS A 327 10.67 -32.17 -0.58
CA LYS A 327 10.68 -32.74 -1.95
C LYS A 327 10.62 -31.57 -2.92
N GLN A 328 11.56 -31.49 -3.87
CA GLN A 328 11.53 -30.44 -4.90
C GLN A 328 10.18 -30.50 -5.61
N GLN A 329 9.40 -29.42 -5.56
CA GLN A 329 8.39 -29.20 -6.58
C GLN A 329 9.16 -28.97 -7.89
N VAL A 330 9.01 -29.93 -8.81
CA VAL A 330 9.48 -29.85 -10.18
C VAL A 330 9.09 -28.47 -10.73
N ARG A 331 10.08 -27.66 -11.11
CA ARG A 331 9.82 -26.46 -11.91
C ARG A 331 9.12 -26.93 -13.19
N PRO A 332 7.94 -26.41 -13.57
CA PRO A 332 7.40 -26.70 -14.89
C PRO A 332 8.44 -26.29 -15.93
N GLY A 333 8.80 -27.25 -16.77
CA GLY A 333 9.94 -27.16 -17.66
C GLY A 333 9.88 -25.94 -18.56
N LYS A 334 11.08 -25.40 -18.85
CA LYS A 334 11.34 -24.63 -20.05
C LYS A 334 10.80 -25.43 -21.24
N LYS A 335 9.66 -25.04 -21.81
CA LYS A 335 9.34 -25.41 -23.18
C LYS A 335 10.40 -24.75 -24.06
N LYS A 336 11.28 -25.56 -24.65
CA LYS A 336 12.04 -25.17 -25.84
C LYS A 336 11.00 -24.84 -26.91
N ILE A 337 10.96 -23.58 -27.32
CA ILE A 337 10.32 -23.20 -28.58
C ILE A 337 11.32 -23.63 -29.66
N ARG A 338 10.93 -24.60 -30.48
CA ARG A 338 11.51 -24.80 -31.81
C ARG A 338 10.85 -23.80 -32.75
#